data_AF-A0A6I4YL69-F1
#
_entry.id   AF-A0A6I4YL69-F1
#
_cell.length_a   1.000
_cell.length_b   1.000
_cell.length_c   1.000
_cell.angle_alpha   90.00
_cell.angle_beta   90.00
_cell.angle_gamma   90.00
#
_symmetry.space_group_name_H-M   'P 1'
#
loop_
_entity.id
_entity.type
_entity.pdbx_description
1 polymer ?
#
loop_
_entity_poly.entity_id
_entity_poly.type
_entity_poly.pdbx_seq_one_letter_code
_entity_poly.pdbx_strand_id
1 'polypeptide(L)'
;MTSPRAAAPTQGFTLTELLIGIALALLVLFAAGSLLVSSSRSASDLQIRNDLLLEQQVAANYLLAGAREAAYVYPNGTAINLPAHYSTTRPGGGSWTVGGSVPILAFIQAPERPVTGCALTTADTRRACYTFRAYYPVRRADWTAAAPPEANPGADPGNDDRWVLAEFTQVLNAVTPPTVTGAQNLAAGGLNGAATLLLDYVQPAVPGLPALLDAVTPVPQAPGTVRVTMNLSLNRAVRGRDTTLPARPDATPATWVQRVTVAPRNVGTLAP
;
A
#
# COMPACT_ATOMS: atom_id res chain seq x y z
N MET A 1 9.25 -83.53 -45.60
CA MET A 1 9.62 -82.59 -44.51
C MET A 1 9.15 -81.20 -44.91
N THR A 2 7.96 -80.80 -44.47
CA THR A 2 7.41 -79.46 -44.68
C THR A 2 6.78 -79.03 -43.37
N SER A 3 7.42 -78.07 -42.70
CA SER A 3 6.99 -77.53 -41.41
C SER A 3 5.87 -76.52 -41.64
N PRO A 4 4.68 -76.65 -41.04
CA PRO A 4 3.66 -75.62 -41.13
C PRO A 4 4.04 -74.45 -40.22
N ARG A 5 4.21 -73.27 -40.81
CA ARG A 5 4.30 -72.00 -40.06
C ARG A 5 2.96 -71.77 -39.36
N ALA A 6 2.99 -71.65 -38.03
CA ALA A 6 1.86 -71.16 -37.27
C ALA A 6 1.58 -69.71 -37.70
N ALA A 7 0.40 -69.46 -38.27
CA ALA A 7 -0.10 -68.11 -38.46
C ALA A 7 -0.48 -67.56 -37.07
N ALA A 8 0.17 -66.48 -36.66
CA ALA A 8 -0.25 -65.74 -35.47
C ALA A 8 -1.67 -65.20 -35.72
N PRO A 9 -2.65 -65.46 -34.82
CA PRO A 9 -3.97 -64.86 -34.96
C PRO A 9 -3.83 -63.36 -34.76
N THR A 10 -4.07 -62.57 -35.82
CA THR A 10 -4.34 -61.15 -35.70
C THR A 10 -5.71 -61.00 -35.04
N GLN A 11 -5.73 -60.91 -33.71
CA GLN A 11 -6.91 -60.48 -32.96
C GLN A 11 -7.24 -59.05 -33.37
N GLY A 12 -8.31 -58.88 -34.16
CA GLY A 12 -8.84 -57.58 -34.50
C GLY A 12 -9.45 -56.92 -33.27
N PHE A 13 -9.05 -55.68 -33.00
CA PHE A 13 -9.61 -54.86 -31.94
C PHE A 13 -11.15 -54.80 -32.06
N THR A 14 -11.85 -55.09 -30.97
CA THR A 14 -13.31 -54.93 -30.96
C THR A 14 -13.67 -53.45 -30.83
N LEU A 15 -14.78 -53.02 -31.44
CA LEU A 15 -15.24 -51.63 -31.41
C LEU A 15 -15.44 -51.11 -29.97
N THR A 16 -15.88 -52.01 -29.08
CA THR A 16 -15.99 -51.79 -27.63
C THR A 16 -14.65 -51.49 -26.96
N GLU A 17 -13.58 -52.18 -27.33
CA GLU A 17 -12.25 -52.01 -26.76
C GLU A 17 -11.62 -50.68 -27.21
N LEU A 18 -11.87 -50.28 -28.46
CA LEU A 18 -11.53 -48.95 -28.97
C LEU A 18 -12.28 -47.83 -28.20
N LEU A 19 -13.59 -48.02 -27.96
CA LEU A 19 -14.41 -47.03 -27.26
C LEU A 19 -13.95 -46.84 -25.81
N ILE A 20 -13.63 -47.95 -25.12
CA ILE A 20 -13.08 -47.91 -23.75
C ILE A 20 -11.71 -47.22 -23.75
N GLY A 21 -10.85 -47.52 -24.71
CA GLY A 21 -9.55 -46.85 -24.86
C GLY A 21 -9.67 -45.34 -25.04
N ILE A 22 -10.58 -44.88 -25.90
CA ILE A 22 -10.85 -43.45 -26.11
C ILE A 22 -11.44 -42.81 -24.84
N ALA A 23 -12.38 -43.47 -24.16
CA ALA A 23 -12.98 -42.96 -22.94
C ALA A 23 -11.93 -42.77 -21.82
N LEU A 24 -11.03 -43.75 -21.64
CA LEU A 24 -9.93 -43.65 -20.69
C LEU A 24 -8.93 -42.55 -21.08
N ALA A 25 -8.60 -42.43 -22.37
CA ALA A 25 -7.72 -41.37 -22.85
C ALA A 25 -8.31 -39.97 -22.58
N LEU A 26 -9.62 -39.77 -22.80
CA LEU A 26 -10.31 -38.51 -22.51
C LEU A 26 -10.35 -38.19 -21.01
N LEU A 27 -10.56 -39.20 -20.15
CA LEU A 27 -10.51 -39.02 -18.70
C LEU A 27 -9.12 -38.56 -18.24
N VAL A 28 -8.05 -39.19 -18.75
CA VAL A 28 -6.67 -38.80 -18.44
C VAL A 28 -6.38 -37.40 -18.97
N LEU A 29 -6.80 -37.07 -20.19
CA LEU A 29 -6.61 -35.74 -20.78
C LEU A 29 -7.34 -34.65 -19.97
N PHE A 30 -8.57 -34.93 -19.52
CA PHE A 30 -9.34 -34.03 -18.65
C PHE A 30 -8.64 -33.82 -17.31
N ALA A 31 -8.19 -34.89 -16.67
CA ALA A 31 -7.44 -34.81 -15.41
C ALA A 31 -6.15 -33.98 -15.57
N ALA A 32 -5.34 -34.28 -16.60
CA ALA A 32 -4.13 -33.53 -16.92
C ALA A 32 -4.41 -32.05 -17.22
N GLY A 33 -5.45 -31.76 -18.01
CA GLY A 33 -5.90 -30.39 -18.29
C GLY A 33 -6.31 -29.64 -17.03
N SER A 34 -7.05 -30.29 -16.12
CA SER A 34 -7.46 -29.70 -14.85
C SER A 34 -6.27 -29.38 -13.93
N LEU A 35 -5.26 -30.25 -13.90
CA LEU A 35 -4.03 -30.05 -13.15
C LEU A 35 -3.21 -28.89 -13.72
N LEU A 36 -3.04 -28.82 -15.05
CA LEU A 36 -2.34 -27.72 -15.71
C LEU A 36 -3.01 -26.37 -15.44
N VAL A 37 -4.34 -26.31 -15.53
CA VAL A 37 -5.12 -25.11 -15.21
C VAL A 37 -4.98 -24.73 -13.74
N SER A 38 -5.03 -25.71 -12.83
CA SER A 38 -4.86 -25.48 -11.40
C SER A 38 -3.45 -24.96 -11.06
N SER A 39 -2.42 -25.56 -11.64
CA SER A 39 -1.01 -25.14 -11.46
C SER A 39 -0.76 -23.74 -12.03
N SER A 40 -1.27 -23.45 -13.23
CA SER A 40 -1.16 -22.11 -13.82
C SER A 40 -1.85 -21.05 -12.96
N ARG A 41 -3.06 -21.33 -12.46
CA ARG A 41 -3.78 -20.42 -11.56
C ARG A 41 -3.02 -20.19 -10.25
N SER A 42 -2.47 -21.26 -9.68
CA SER A 42 -1.68 -21.18 -8.44
C SER A 42 -0.41 -20.36 -8.63
N ALA A 43 0.28 -20.54 -9.75
CA ALA A 43 1.47 -19.74 -10.09
C ALA A 43 1.12 -18.25 -10.24
N SER A 44 0.01 -17.92 -10.91
CA SER A 44 -0.44 -16.53 -11.03
C SER A 44 -0.82 -15.91 -9.69
N ASP A 45 -1.52 -16.62 -8.80
CA ASP A 45 -1.86 -16.09 -7.46
C ASP A 45 -0.59 -15.86 -6.62
N LEU A 46 0.36 -16.80 -6.65
CA LEU A 46 1.64 -16.65 -5.97
C LEU A 46 2.42 -15.45 -6.49
N GLN A 47 2.43 -15.23 -7.81
CA GLN A 47 3.07 -14.07 -8.40
C GLN A 47 2.43 -12.77 -7.91
N ILE A 48 1.09 -12.65 -7.96
CA ILE A 48 0.38 -11.45 -7.48
C ILE A 48 0.66 -11.19 -5.99
N ARG A 49 0.65 -12.24 -5.16
CA ARG A 49 0.99 -12.10 -3.73
C ARG A 49 2.42 -11.62 -3.52
N ASN A 50 3.37 -12.14 -4.30
CA ASN A 50 4.77 -11.72 -4.21
C ASN A 50 4.94 -10.26 -4.65
N ASP A 51 4.25 -9.83 -5.71
CA ASP A 51 4.26 -8.44 -6.18
C ASP A 51 3.69 -7.50 -5.10
N LEU A 52 2.51 -7.83 -4.54
CA LEU A 52 1.91 -7.07 -3.43
C LEU A 52 2.80 -7.03 -2.19
N LEU A 53 3.46 -8.14 -1.84
CA LEU A 53 4.43 -8.21 -0.74
C LEU A 53 5.61 -7.27 -0.94
N LEU A 54 6.17 -7.28 -2.15
CA LEU A 54 7.30 -6.43 -2.49
C LEU A 54 6.91 -4.96 -2.47
N GLU A 55 5.79 -4.60 -3.10
CA GLU A 55 5.27 -3.22 -3.08
C GLU A 55 4.96 -2.74 -1.66
N GLN A 56 4.32 -3.58 -0.85
CA GLN A 56 4.02 -3.27 0.55
C GLN A 56 5.30 -3.01 1.35
N GLN A 57 6.33 -3.85 1.21
CA GLN A 57 7.59 -3.69 1.93
C GLN A 57 8.34 -2.43 1.50
N VAL A 58 8.35 -2.12 0.19
CA VAL A 58 8.98 -0.90 -0.33
C VAL A 58 8.27 0.34 0.20
N ALA A 59 6.93 0.40 0.07
CA ALA A 59 6.13 1.52 0.57
C ALA A 59 6.27 1.70 2.09
N ALA A 60 6.28 0.59 2.85
CA ALA A 60 6.49 0.60 4.28
C ALA A 60 7.85 1.19 4.64
N ASN A 61 8.93 0.68 4.05
CA ASN A 61 10.29 1.14 4.33
C ASN A 61 10.48 2.61 3.95
N TYR A 62 9.89 3.06 2.84
CA TYR A 62 9.93 4.46 2.41
C TYR A 62 9.23 5.39 3.41
N LEU A 63 7.99 5.07 3.80
CA LEU A 63 7.23 5.84 4.78
C LEU A 63 7.95 5.90 6.13
N LEU A 64 8.46 4.76 6.60
CA LEU A 64 9.16 4.66 7.87
C LEU A 64 10.49 5.43 7.86
N ALA A 65 11.20 5.45 6.73
CA ALA A 65 12.38 6.29 6.58
C ALA A 65 12.03 7.77 6.74
N GLY A 66 10.96 8.24 6.11
CA GLY A 66 10.46 9.61 6.30
C GLY A 66 10.05 9.91 7.74
N ALA A 67 9.27 9.03 8.35
CA ALA A 67 8.82 9.18 9.74
C ALA A 67 9.96 9.12 10.76
N ARG A 68 11.01 8.33 10.49
CA ARG A 68 12.22 8.27 11.33
C ARG A 68 12.93 9.62 11.40
N GLU A 69 12.87 10.39 10.32
CA GLU A 69 13.47 11.73 10.24
C GLU A 69 12.57 12.86 10.74
N ALA A 70 11.39 12.55 11.29
CA ALA A 70 10.49 13.58 11.79
C ALA A 70 11.12 14.38 12.94
N ALA A 71 11.07 15.71 12.80
CA ALA A 71 11.40 16.71 13.83
C ALA A 71 10.19 17.06 14.71
N TYR A 72 8.98 16.84 14.20
CA TYR A 72 7.74 17.01 14.94
C TYR A 72 6.65 16.15 14.30
N VAL A 73 5.93 15.37 15.11
CA VAL A 73 4.78 14.57 14.65
C VAL A 73 3.51 15.24 15.13
N TYR A 74 2.52 15.44 14.26
CA TYR A 74 1.29 16.12 14.69
C TYR A 74 0.50 15.21 15.66
N PRO A 75 0.05 15.73 16.81
CA PRO A 75 -0.69 14.93 17.78
C PRO A 75 -2.15 14.69 17.34
N ASN A 76 -2.77 13.68 17.96
CA ASN A 76 -4.19 13.39 17.76
C ASN A 76 -5.07 14.63 18.06
N GLY A 77 -6.09 14.86 17.24
CA GLY A 77 -6.96 16.03 17.30
C GLY A 77 -6.47 17.22 16.47
N THR A 78 -5.25 17.17 15.90
CA THR A 78 -4.76 18.24 15.03
C THR A 78 -5.49 18.24 13.69
N ALA A 79 -6.09 19.37 13.32
CA ALA A 79 -6.63 19.59 11.98
C ALA A 79 -5.49 19.78 10.96
N ILE A 80 -5.57 19.07 9.84
CA ILE A 80 -4.64 19.21 8.70
C ILE A 80 -5.41 19.78 7.51
N ASN A 81 -5.10 21.00 7.12
CA ASN A 81 -5.79 21.66 6.02
C ASN A 81 -5.04 21.43 4.70
N LEU A 82 -5.36 20.32 4.03
CA LEU A 82 -4.83 20.00 2.70
C LEU A 82 -5.59 20.78 1.61
N PRO A 83 -4.94 21.15 0.48
CA PRO A 83 -5.60 21.86 -0.60
C PRO A 83 -6.70 20.99 -1.21
N ALA A 84 -7.78 21.57 -1.73
CA ALA A 84 -8.85 20.82 -2.38
C ALA A 84 -8.36 20.25 -3.73
N HIS A 85 -8.21 18.93 -3.82
CA HIS A 85 -7.70 18.24 -5.01
C HIS A 85 -8.08 16.75 -4.97
N TYR A 86 -8.11 16.06 -6.11
CA TYR A 86 -8.50 14.63 -6.15
C TYR A 86 -7.61 13.76 -5.24
N SER A 87 -6.32 14.09 -5.16
CA SER A 87 -5.32 13.37 -4.37
C SER A 87 -5.27 13.74 -2.89
N THR A 88 -6.13 14.64 -2.44
CA THR A 88 -6.26 15.11 -1.05
C THR A 88 -7.70 15.03 -0.55
N THR A 89 -8.65 14.58 -1.38
CA THR A 89 -10.05 14.41 -0.99
C THR A 89 -10.15 13.35 0.10
N ARG A 90 -10.71 13.74 1.24
CA ARG A 90 -10.99 12.83 2.35
C ARG A 90 -12.14 11.88 1.98
N PRO A 91 -11.94 10.56 2.04
CA PRO A 91 -13.03 9.58 1.92
C PRO A 91 -14.16 9.89 2.92
N GLY A 92 -15.39 10.04 2.41
CA GLY A 92 -16.56 10.42 3.22
C GLY A 92 -16.69 11.92 3.52
N GLY A 93 -15.82 12.77 2.94
CA GLY A 93 -15.89 14.24 3.06
C GLY A 93 -15.40 14.79 4.40
N GLY A 94 -15.50 16.11 4.59
CA GLY A 94 -15.08 16.80 5.81
C GLY A 94 -13.58 17.09 5.90
N SER A 95 -13.11 17.50 7.08
CA SER A 95 -11.72 17.91 7.31
C SER A 95 -10.83 16.74 7.69
N TRP A 96 -9.55 16.81 7.31
CA TRP A 96 -8.54 15.89 7.82
C TRP A 96 -8.20 16.21 9.27
N THR A 97 -8.17 15.19 10.12
CA THR A 97 -7.82 15.33 11.53
C THR A 97 -7.00 14.11 11.93
N VAL A 98 -5.84 14.34 12.53
CA VAL A 98 -4.99 13.25 13.04
C VAL A 98 -5.76 12.48 14.10
N GLY A 99 -5.76 11.15 14.00
CA GLY A 99 -6.54 10.25 14.87
C GLY A 99 -8.06 10.27 14.64
N GLY A 100 -8.53 10.89 13.55
CA GLY A 100 -9.92 10.82 13.11
C GLY A 100 -10.30 9.47 12.49
N SER A 101 -11.57 9.35 12.04
CA SER A 101 -12.10 8.09 11.48
C SER A 101 -11.45 7.63 10.17
N VAL A 102 -10.88 8.57 9.40
CA VAL A 102 -9.99 8.26 8.29
C VAL A 102 -8.58 8.62 8.72
N PRO A 103 -7.65 7.65 8.76
CA PRO A 103 -6.33 7.86 9.35
C PRO A 103 -5.46 8.77 8.48
N ILE A 104 -4.82 9.75 9.11
CA ILE A 104 -3.78 10.59 8.52
C ILE A 104 -2.61 10.68 9.49
N LEU A 105 -1.42 10.38 9.00
CA LEU A 105 -0.16 10.64 9.68
C LEU A 105 0.44 11.90 9.08
N ALA A 106 0.72 12.91 9.90
CA ALA A 106 1.41 14.11 9.45
C ALA A 106 2.62 14.39 10.34
N PHE A 107 3.68 14.92 9.75
CA PHE A 107 4.87 15.34 10.48
C PHE A 107 5.68 16.39 9.70
N ILE A 108 6.52 17.10 10.43
CA ILE A 108 7.59 17.93 9.88
C ILE A 108 8.86 17.08 9.85
N GLN A 109 9.41 16.84 8.67
CA GLN A 109 10.68 16.16 8.48
C GLN A 109 11.84 17.14 8.63
N ALA A 110 12.88 16.74 9.38
CA ALA A 110 14.13 17.49 9.45
C ALA A 110 14.84 17.54 8.08
N PRO A 111 15.57 18.62 7.78
CA PRO A 111 16.37 18.69 6.56
C PRO A 111 17.55 17.72 6.62
N GLU A 112 18.04 17.30 5.45
CA GLU A 112 19.25 16.48 5.32
C GLU A 112 20.53 17.30 5.47
N ARG A 113 20.43 18.63 5.33
CA ARG A 113 21.53 19.58 5.40
C ARG A 113 21.22 20.72 6.38
N PRO A 114 22.23 21.48 6.84
CA PRO A 114 22.01 22.64 7.69
C PRO A 114 20.99 23.62 7.09
N VAL A 115 20.01 24.03 7.90
CA VAL A 115 18.84 24.82 7.47
C VAL A 115 19.17 26.20 6.90
N THR A 116 20.35 26.74 7.24
CA THR A 116 20.85 28.01 6.71
C THR A 116 21.00 28.03 5.20
N GLY A 117 21.12 26.86 4.55
CA GLY A 117 21.18 26.71 3.09
C GLY A 117 19.82 26.51 2.42
N CYS A 118 18.70 26.59 3.14
CA CYS A 118 17.37 26.33 2.58
C CYS A 118 17.01 27.35 1.50
N ALA A 119 16.73 26.84 0.29
CA ALA A 119 16.10 27.60 -0.78
C ALA A 119 15.29 26.65 -1.67
N LEU A 120 14.22 27.17 -2.28
CA LEU A 120 13.37 26.38 -3.19
C LEU A 120 13.84 26.39 -4.66
N THR A 121 15.06 26.85 -4.92
CA THR A 121 15.57 27.10 -6.28
C THR A 121 16.10 25.85 -6.97
N THR A 122 16.78 24.95 -6.24
CA THR A 122 17.38 23.73 -6.79
C THR A 122 17.04 22.51 -5.95
N ALA A 123 17.15 21.30 -6.51
CA ALA A 123 16.98 20.07 -5.74
C ALA A 123 17.95 19.99 -4.55
N ASP A 124 19.18 20.48 -4.73
CA ASP A 124 20.22 20.44 -3.70
C ASP A 124 19.93 21.40 -2.54
N THR A 125 19.49 22.63 -2.83
CA THR A 125 19.14 23.64 -1.82
C THR A 125 17.86 23.29 -1.06
N ARG A 126 16.92 22.57 -1.68
CA ARG A 126 15.72 22.05 -0.99
C ARG A 126 16.05 21.02 0.09
N ARG A 127 17.19 20.31 0.00
CA ARG A 127 17.62 19.35 1.02
C ARG A 127 18.00 20.00 2.35
N ALA A 128 18.23 21.30 2.36
CA ALA A 128 18.42 22.10 3.56
C ALA A 128 17.08 22.60 4.16
N CYS A 129 15.95 22.38 3.49
CA CYS A 129 14.66 22.85 3.97
C CYS A 129 13.92 21.76 4.78
N TYR A 130 13.23 22.19 5.84
CA TYR A 130 12.23 21.34 6.48
C TYR A 130 11.11 21.00 5.49
N THR A 131 10.51 19.83 5.63
CA THR A 131 9.43 19.39 4.72
C THR A 131 8.24 18.93 5.54
N PHE A 132 7.07 19.51 5.30
CA PHE A 132 5.82 18.92 5.78
C PHE A 132 5.51 17.69 4.94
N ARG A 133 5.26 16.56 5.60
CA ARG A 133 4.78 15.34 4.97
C ARG A 133 3.51 14.85 5.64
N ALA A 134 2.59 14.32 4.84
CA ALA A 134 1.46 13.57 5.34
C ALA A 134 1.21 12.32 4.52
N TYR A 135 0.85 11.24 5.19
CA TYR A 135 0.38 10.00 4.58
C TYR A 135 -1.07 9.78 4.96
N TYR A 136 -1.89 9.42 3.98
CA TYR A 136 -3.31 9.19 4.18
C TYR A 136 -3.90 8.36 3.04
N PRO A 137 -4.98 7.63 3.28
CA PRO A 137 -5.59 6.83 2.24
C PRO A 137 -6.71 7.61 1.52
N VAL A 138 -6.79 7.46 0.20
CA VAL A 138 -7.82 8.05 -0.67
C VAL A 138 -8.55 6.90 -1.39
N ARG A 139 -9.82 7.05 -1.74
CA ARG A 139 -10.52 6.02 -2.52
C ARG A 139 -9.89 5.90 -3.90
N ARG A 140 -9.67 4.67 -4.36
CA ARG A 140 -9.06 4.41 -5.66
C ARG A 140 -9.91 4.95 -6.80
N ALA A 141 -11.23 4.74 -6.75
CA ALA A 141 -12.16 5.30 -7.75
C ALA A 141 -12.03 6.82 -7.91
N ASP A 142 -12.01 7.55 -6.78
CA ASP A 142 -11.87 9.02 -6.77
C ASP A 142 -10.52 9.45 -7.34
N TRP A 143 -9.45 8.70 -7.04
CA TRP A 143 -8.12 8.94 -7.58
C TRP A 143 -8.08 8.72 -9.10
N THR A 144 -8.49 7.54 -9.56
CA THR A 144 -8.39 7.14 -10.98
C THR A 144 -9.31 7.95 -11.89
N ALA A 145 -10.40 8.52 -11.35
CA ALA A 145 -11.33 9.34 -12.11
C ALA A 145 -10.76 10.70 -12.53
N ALA A 146 -9.79 11.23 -11.78
CA ALA A 146 -9.27 12.59 -11.97
C ALA A 146 -7.73 12.68 -12.08
N ALA A 147 -7.00 11.63 -11.73
CA ALA A 147 -5.54 11.62 -11.82
C ALA A 147 -5.05 11.73 -13.28
N PRO A 148 -4.02 12.55 -13.54
CA PRO A 148 -3.38 12.62 -14.84
C PRO A 148 -2.66 11.30 -15.17
N PRO A 149 -2.39 11.00 -16.44
CA PRO A 149 -1.86 9.70 -16.87
C PRO A 149 -0.62 9.23 -16.10
N GLU A 150 0.29 10.13 -15.76
CA GLU A 150 1.53 9.85 -15.03
C GLU A 150 1.34 9.46 -13.55
N ALA A 151 0.21 9.84 -12.95
CA ALA A 151 -0.12 9.55 -11.55
C ALA A 151 -1.28 8.55 -11.42
N ASN A 152 -1.81 8.06 -12.54
CA ASN A 152 -2.98 7.19 -12.57
C ASN A 152 -2.53 5.72 -12.65
N PRO A 153 -2.85 4.87 -11.66
CA PRO A 153 -2.51 3.45 -11.70
C PRO A 153 -3.31 2.67 -12.76
N GLY A 154 -4.24 3.33 -13.46
CA GLY A 154 -5.06 2.74 -14.52
C GLY A 154 -6.41 2.23 -14.02
N ALA A 155 -7.32 2.01 -14.96
CA ALA A 155 -8.65 1.49 -14.66
C ALA A 155 -8.58 0.04 -14.16
N ASP A 156 -9.26 -0.25 -13.05
CA ASP A 156 -9.38 -1.61 -12.50
C ASP A 156 -10.72 -1.72 -11.75
N PRO A 157 -11.85 -1.85 -12.47
CA PRO A 157 -13.19 -1.73 -11.88
C PRO A 157 -13.50 -2.74 -10.78
N GLY A 158 -12.81 -3.89 -10.76
CA GLY A 158 -12.94 -4.87 -9.68
C GLY A 158 -12.38 -4.40 -8.35
N ASN A 159 -11.69 -3.26 -8.32
CA ASN A 159 -10.94 -2.73 -7.19
C ASN A 159 -11.28 -1.26 -6.87
N ASP A 160 -12.36 -0.71 -7.45
CA ASP A 160 -12.74 0.70 -7.27
C ASP A 160 -13.10 1.06 -5.81
N ASP A 161 -13.53 0.07 -5.02
CA ASP A 161 -13.81 0.19 -3.59
C ASP A 161 -12.56 0.07 -2.70
N ARG A 162 -11.41 -0.27 -3.28
CA ARG A 162 -10.09 -0.26 -2.63
C ARG A 162 -9.56 1.17 -2.58
N TRP A 163 -8.51 1.37 -1.79
CA TRP A 163 -7.96 2.69 -1.50
C TRP A 163 -6.51 2.73 -1.95
N VAL A 164 -6.02 3.93 -2.25
CA VAL A 164 -4.60 4.21 -2.48
C VAL A 164 -4.03 4.88 -1.25
N LEU A 165 -2.78 4.59 -0.89
CA LEU A 165 -2.03 5.40 0.07
C LEU A 165 -1.35 6.53 -0.69
N ALA A 166 -1.67 7.76 -0.29
CA ALA A 166 -1.08 8.96 -0.84
C ALA A 166 -0.01 9.54 0.11
N GLU A 167 1.01 10.16 -0.46
CA GLU A 167 1.98 10.99 0.25
C GLU A 167 1.80 12.44 -0.20
N PHE A 168 1.47 13.35 0.71
CA PHE A 168 1.51 14.78 0.49
C PHE A 168 2.83 15.36 0.97
N THR A 169 3.46 16.20 0.15
CA THR A 169 4.72 16.87 0.50
C THR A 169 4.65 18.37 0.23
N GLN A 170 5.18 19.16 1.17
CA GLN A 170 5.40 20.59 1.01
C GLN A 170 6.74 20.98 1.62
N VAL A 171 7.68 21.44 0.77
CA VAL A 171 8.97 21.95 1.23
C VAL A 171 8.78 23.35 1.81
N LEU A 172 9.27 23.58 3.03
CA LEU A 172 9.12 24.84 3.75
C LEU A 172 10.30 25.75 3.47
N ASN A 173 10.04 26.91 2.87
CA ASN A 173 11.07 27.92 2.60
C ASN A 173 11.41 28.70 3.88
N ALA A 174 12.10 28.05 4.81
CA ALA A 174 12.52 28.64 6.08
C ALA A 174 14.01 28.36 6.31
N VAL A 175 14.77 29.42 6.56
CA VAL A 175 16.21 29.36 6.87
C VAL A 175 16.52 29.18 8.35
N THR A 176 15.46 29.09 9.17
CA THR A 176 15.52 28.77 10.60
C THR A 176 14.62 27.58 10.90
N PRO A 177 14.91 26.79 11.96
CA PRO A 177 14.02 25.73 12.38
C PRO A 177 12.63 26.29 12.73
N PRO A 178 11.54 25.62 12.32
CA PRO A 178 10.19 26.00 12.76
C PRO A 178 10.04 25.79 14.26
N THR A 179 9.19 26.59 14.91
CA THR A 179 8.75 26.31 16.27
C THR A 179 7.61 25.28 16.27
N VAL A 180 7.32 24.67 17.41
CA VAL A 180 6.17 23.78 17.59
C VAL A 180 4.87 24.53 17.28
N THR A 181 4.73 25.75 17.81
CA THR A 181 3.60 26.62 17.50
C THR A 181 3.52 26.94 15.99
N GLY A 182 4.66 27.21 15.35
CA GLY A 182 4.74 27.44 13.90
C GLY A 182 4.30 26.23 13.08
N ALA A 183 4.69 25.02 13.50
CA ALA A 183 4.25 23.78 12.86
C ALA A 183 2.73 23.57 13.01
N GLN A 184 2.16 23.84 14.18
CA GLN A 184 0.71 23.75 14.40
C GLN A 184 -0.06 24.75 13.52
N ASN A 185 0.39 26.00 13.46
CA ASN A 185 -0.22 27.04 12.64
C ASN A 185 -0.13 26.72 11.14
N LEU A 186 0.98 26.14 10.68
CA LEU A 186 1.15 25.70 9.29
C LEU A 186 0.08 24.68 8.88
N ALA A 187 -0.18 23.68 9.72
CA ALA A 187 -1.17 22.65 9.40
C ALA A 187 -2.61 23.19 9.36
N ALA A 188 -2.93 24.16 10.22
CA ALA A 188 -4.26 24.80 10.25
C ALA A 188 -4.44 25.85 9.14
N GLY A 189 -3.38 26.57 8.78
CA GLY A 189 -3.40 27.73 7.88
C GLY A 189 -3.63 27.40 6.40
N GLY A 190 -3.57 26.12 6.02
CA GLY A 190 -3.72 25.67 4.64
C GLY A 190 -2.37 25.40 3.99
N LEU A 191 -2.23 24.18 3.46
CA LEU A 191 -1.04 23.70 2.78
C LEU A 191 -1.20 23.86 1.26
N ASN A 192 -0.08 24.01 0.56
CA ASN A 192 -0.02 24.22 -0.89
C ASN A 192 0.95 23.27 -1.60
N GLY A 193 1.33 22.18 -0.93
CA GLY A 193 2.09 21.07 -1.49
C GLY A 193 1.32 20.22 -2.50
N ALA A 194 1.94 19.10 -2.88
CA ALA A 194 1.38 18.14 -3.84
C ALA A 194 1.38 16.73 -3.25
N ALA A 195 0.44 15.91 -3.70
CA ALA A 195 0.34 14.51 -3.31
C ALA A 195 0.68 13.54 -4.46
N THR A 196 1.38 12.46 -4.11
CA THR A 196 1.79 11.37 -5.00
C THR A 196 1.21 10.04 -4.51
N LEU A 197 1.00 9.11 -5.44
CA LEU A 197 0.60 7.74 -5.09
C LEU A 197 1.81 6.98 -4.56
N LEU A 198 1.66 6.35 -3.40
CA LEU A 198 2.70 5.52 -2.78
C LEU A 198 2.40 4.02 -2.91
N LEU A 199 1.13 3.64 -2.73
CA LEU A 199 0.72 2.23 -2.74
C LEU A 199 -0.74 2.10 -3.21
N ASP A 200 -1.03 1.14 -4.08
CA ASP A 200 -2.40 0.82 -4.51
C ASP A 200 -2.99 -0.33 -3.66
N TYR A 201 -4.30 -0.55 -3.78
CA TYR A 201 -5.03 -1.69 -3.20
C TYR A 201 -5.01 -1.77 -1.67
N VAL A 202 -4.83 -0.63 -1.01
CA VAL A 202 -4.90 -0.50 0.45
C VAL A 202 -6.31 -0.74 0.94
N GLN A 203 -6.43 -1.46 2.04
CA GLN A 203 -7.71 -1.78 2.66
C GLN A 203 -7.79 -1.22 4.08
N PRO A 204 -8.20 0.05 4.26
CA PRO A 204 -8.22 0.70 5.58
C PRO A 204 -9.58 0.61 6.30
N ALA A 205 -10.66 0.21 5.62
CA ALA A 205 -12.03 0.34 6.10
C ALA A 205 -12.75 -1.00 6.33
N VAL A 206 -12.06 -1.96 6.97
CA VAL A 206 -12.69 -3.21 7.43
C VAL A 206 -13.04 -3.06 8.92
N PRO A 207 -14.29 -3.33 9.34
CA PRO A 207 -14.67 -3.28 10.75
C PRO A 207 -13.75 -4.17 11.61
N GLY A 208 -13.22 -3.61 12.71
CA GLY A 208 -12.30 -4.32 13.60
C GLY A 208 -10.84 -4.39 13.13
N LEU A 209 -10.53 -3.86 11.94
CA LEU A 209 -9.15 -3.69 11.48
C LEU A 209 -8.48 -2.55 12.28
N PRO A 210 -7.22 -2.71 12.72
CA PRO A 210 -6.48 -1.61 13.32
C PRO A 210 -6.34 -0.44 12.35
N ALA A 211 -6.29 0.79 12.87
CA ALA A 211 -6.13 1.98 12.04
C ALA A 211 -4.85 1.89 11.19
N LEU A 212 -4.97 2.20 9.88
CA LEU A 212 -3.86 2.13 8.93
C LEU A 212 -2.62 2.89 9.41
N LEU A 213 -2.83 4.06 10.00
CA LEU A 213 -1.80 4.97 10.51
C LEU A 213 -2.20 5.42 11.91
N ASP A 214 -1.23 5.39 12.82
CA ASP A 214 -1.39 5.84 14.21
C ASP A 214 -0.09 6.48 14.72
N ALA A 215 -0.22 7.41 15.65
CA ALA A 215 0.91 8.09 16.26
C ALA A 215 0.66 8.40 17.74
N VAL A 216 1.57 7.89 18.60
CA VAL A 216 1.63 8.22 20.01
C VAL A 216 2.61 9.39 20.18
N THR A 217 2.10 10.54 20.62
CA THR A 217 2.80 11.83 20.62
C THR A 217 2.70 12.51 21.99
N PRO A 218 3.40 12.00 23.02
CA PRO A 218 3.40 12.63 24.33
C PRO A 218 3.95 14.06 24.25
N VAL A 219 3.49 14.93 25.16
CA VAL A 219 3.91 16.33 25.24
C VAL A 219 4.72 16.52 26.53
N PRO A 220 5.95 17.06 26.46
CA PRO A 220 6.69 17.40 25.24
C PRO A 220 7.13 16.16 24.45
N GLN A 221 7.26 16.31 23.13
CA GLN A 221 7.78 15.24 22.28
C GLN A 221 9.28 15.07 22.53
N ALA A 222 9.72 13.83 22.72
CA ALA A 222 11.12 13.50 22.91
C ALA A 222 11.50 12.24 22.13
N PRO A 223 12.78 12.09 21.74
CA PRO A 223 13.24 10.87 21.08
C PRO A 223 12.96 9.66 21.97
N GLY A 224 12.45 8.58 21.37
CA GLY A 224 12.14 7.36 22.12
C GLY A 224 10.84 7.40 22.93
N THR A 225 10.11 8.52 23.03
CA THR A 225 8.75 8.57 23.60
C THR A 225 7.67 8.62 22.51
N VAL A 226 7.96 9.27 21.38
CA VAL A 226 7.09 9.28 20.21
C VAL A 226 7.15 7.93 19.48
N ARG A 227 6.00 7.40 19.06
CA ARG A 227 5.89 6.20 18.22
C ARG A 227 4.96 6.46 17.07
N VAL A 228 5.40 6.13 15.86
CA VAL A 228 4.58 6.13 14.66
C VAL A 228 4.37 4.67 14.27
N THR A 229 3.12 4.25 14.12
CA THR A 229 2.73 2.90 13.77
C THR A 229 1.95 2.90 12.47
N MET A 230 2.26 1.94 11.63
CA MET A 230 1.55 1.69 10.39
C MET A 230 1.08 0.23 10.38
N ASN A 231 -0.20 0.02 10.12
CA ASN A 231 -0.85 -1.28 10.05
C ASN A 231 -1.32 -1.53 8.61
N LEU A 232 -0.44 -2.06 7.76
CA LEU A 232 -0.75 -2.24 6.35
C LEU A 232 -1.57 -3.50 6.08
N SER A 233 -2.64 -3.36 5.33
CA SER A 233 -3.42 -4.45 4.73
C SER A 233 -3.70 -4.10 3.28
N LEU A 234 -3.39 -5.00 2.36
CA LEU A 234 -3.71 -4.90 0.94
C LEU A 234 -4.76 -5.95 0.56
N ASN A 235 -5.63 -5.59 -0.38
CA ASN A 235 -6.56 -6.51 -1.02
C ASN A 235 -6.73 -6.09 -2.48
N ARG A 236 -6.43 -7.02 -3.38
CA ARG A 236 -6.64 -6.86 -4.81
C ARG A 236 -7.52 -7.98 -5.36
N ALA A 237 -8.61 -7.62 -6.00
CA ALA A 237 -9.45 -8.52 -6.78
C ALA A 237 -8.82 -8.75 -8.17
N VAL A 238 -8.47 -9.99 -8.50
CA VAL A 238 -7.98 -10.36 -9.83
C VAL A 238 -8.85 -11.49 -10.36
N ARG A 239 -9.49 -11.26 -11.53
CA ARG A 239 -10.39 -12.24 -12.18
C ARG A 239 -11.49 -12.77 -11.24
N GLY A 240 -12.07 -11.89 -10.43
CA GLY A 240 -13.16 -12.21 -9.51
C GLY A 240 -12.74 -12.93 -8.23
N ARG A 241 -11.45 -12.97 -7.90
CA ARG A 241 -10.94 -13.48 -6.61
C ARG A 241 -10.12 -12.42 -5.90
N ASP A 242 -10.34 -12.29 -4.59
CA ASP A 242 -9.54 -11.44 -3.73
C ASP A 242 -8.23 -12.12 -3.33
N THR A 243 -7.13 -11.44 -3.60
CA THR A 243 -5.81 -11.74 -3.06
C THR A 243 -5.52 -10.73 -1.94
N THR A 244 -5.41 -11.22 -0.70
CA THR A 244 -5.21 -10.39 0.49
C THR A 244 -3.81 -10.52 1.06
N LEU A 245 -3.30 -9.42 1.60
CA LEU A 245 -2.01 -9.38 2.26
C LEU A 245 -2.04 -8.54 3.55
N PRO A 246 -1.62 -9.05 4.71
CA PRO A 246 -1.16 -10.42 4.96
C PRO A 246 -2.24 -11.48 4.69
N ALA A 247 -1.83 -12.75 4.62
CA ALA A 247 -2.77 -13.86 4.57
C ALA A 247 -3.66 -13.86 5.83
N ARG A 248 -4.93 -14.25 5.68
CA ARG A 248 -5.96 -14.20 6.72
C ARG A 248 -6.33 -15.61 7.16
N PRO A 249 -5.52 -16.26 8.02
CA PRO A 249 -5.79 -17.62 8.47
C PRO A 249 -6.98 -17.69 9.44
N ASP A 250 -7.30 -16.58 10.10
CA ASP A 250 -8.38 -16.44 11.07
C ASP A 250 -9.40 -15.39 10.63
N ALA A 251 -10.63 -15.51 11.14
CA ALA A 251 -11.71 -14.57 10.84
C ALA A 251 -11.58 -13.22 11.59
N THR A 252 -10.51 -13.03 12.37
CA THR A 252 -10.32 -11.89 13.28
C THR A 252 -9.62 -10.73 12.56
N PRO A 253 -10.31 -9.61 12.24
CA PRO A 253 -9.69 -8.54 11.46
C PRO A 253 -8.47 -7.87 12.13
N ALA A 254 -8.35 -7.95 13.45
CA ALA A 254 -7.24 -7.39 14.21
C ALA A 254 -5.85 -7.92 13.80
N THR A 255 -5.78 -9.12 13.21
CA THR A 255 -4.54 -9.79 12.78
C THR A 255 -4.25 -9.62 11.28
N TRP A 256 -5.19 -9.03 10.53
CA TRP A 256 -5.09 -8.90 9.07
C TRP A 256 -4.20 -7.75 8.61
N VAL A 257 -3.21 -7.38 9.43
CA VAL A 257 -2.30 -6.26 9.15
C VAL A 257 -0.86 -6.67 9.38
N GLN A 258 0.02 -6.19 8.52
CA GLN A 258 1.44 -6.14 8.82
C GLN A 258 1.73 -4.85 9.59
N ARG A 259 2.01 -4.99 10.89
CA ARG A 259 2.35 -3.87 11.76
C ARG A 259 3.82 -3.55 11.67
N VAL A 260 4.13 -2.27 11.48
CA VAL A 260 5.48 -1.73 11.65
C VAL A 260 5.43 -0.45 12.48
N THR A 261 6.39 -0.31 13.41
CA THR A 261 6.47 0.84 14.31
C THR A 261 7.88 1.42 14.27
N VAL A 262 7.96 2.76 14.23
CA VAL A 262 9.22 3.51 14.28
C VAL A 262 9.17 4.58 15.36
N ALA A 263 10.32 4.85 15.97
CA ALA A 263 10.52 6.00 16.84
C ALA A 263 11.29 7.08 16.06
N PRO A 264 10.69 8.26 15.81
CA PRO A 264 11.39 9.38 15.21
C PRO A 264 12.64 9.79 16.01
N ARG A 265 13.71 10.16 15.31
CA ARG A 265 15.00 10.49 15.94
C ARG A 265 15.22 11.98 16.18
N ASN A 266 14.55 12.85 15.42
CA ASN A 266 14.75 14.30 15.47
C ASN A 266 13.66 15.04 16.27
N VAL A 267 12.70 14.34 16.88
CA VAL A 267 11.64 14.96 17.69
C VAL A 267 12.19 15.65 18.93
N GLY A 268 11.52 16.71 19.38
CA GLY A 268 11.95 17.51 20.53
C GLY A 268 13.09 18.49 20.23
N THR A 269 13.52 18.60 18.97
CA THR A 269 14.55 19.57 18.53
C THR A 269 13.98 20.95 18.19
N LEU A 270 12.67 21.04 17.92
CA LEU A 270 12.01 22.30 17.64
C LEU A 270 11.76 23.07 18.93
N ALA A 271 11.99 24.39 18.89
CA ALA A 271 11.63 25.28 19.99
C ALA A 271 10.10 25.33 20.16
N PRO A 272 9.57 25.53 21.39
CA PRO A 272 8.13 25.67 21.63
C PRO A 272 7.47 26.77 20.78
#